data_AF-A0AA96YH31-F1
#
_entry.id   AF-A0AA96YH31-F1
#
_cell.length_a   1.000
_cell.length_b   1.000
_cell.length_c   1.000
_cell.angle_alpha   90.00
_cell.angle_beta   90.00
_cell.angle_gamma   90.00
#
_symmetry.space_group_name_H-M   'P 1'
#
loop_
_entity.id
_entity.type
_entity.pdbx_description
1 polymer ?
#
loop_
_entity_poly.entity_id
_entity_poly.type
_entity_poly.pdbx_seq_one_letter_code
_entity_poly.pdbx_strand_id
1 'polypeptide(L)'
;MGEKPIGLSGRCGFALLATTVVALPIAVFTGGIDLPTFLSIGALWLVVSAAMIFGHDITEITLWKASIKRDVTAAKQAREEVEAIRDQIRKVSAVTVENSYIMSGEVLLLVKHLMGDENLEIARNSPGMKRLFANMNEVWKFVEPDPVKAELLRQQVRKELGMKDQ
;
A
#
# COMPACT_ATOMS: atom_id res chain seq x y z
N MET A 1 -4.50 31.98 -2.03
CA MET A 1 -5.20 31.76 -0.74
C MET A 1 -6.54 32.44 -0.87
N GLY A 2 -7.60 31.69 -1.19
CA GLY A 2 -8.95 32.25 -1.30
C GLY A 2 -9.45 32.60 0.09
N GLU A 3 -9.81 33.86 0.31
CA GLU A 3 -10.40 34.35 1.55
C GLU A 3 -11.75 33.66 1.73
N LYS A 4 -11.80 32.61 2.56
CA LYS A 4 -13.07 32.09 3.04
C LYS A 4 -13.69 33.17 3.93
N PRO A 5 -14.94 33.60 3.68
CA PRO A 5 -15.60 34.59 4.50
C PRO A 5 -15.69 34.05 5.94
N ILE A 6 -15.17 34.82 6.88
CA ILE A 6 -15.22 34.50 8.30
C ILE A 6 -16.70 34.28 8.67
N GLY A 7 -17.03 33.07 9.13
CA GLY A 7 -18.38 32.72 9.55
C GLY A 7 -18.88 33.64 10.68
N LEU A 8 -20.19 33.66 10.90
CA LEU A 8 -20.83 34.49 11.94
C LEU A 8 -20.18 34.31 13.32
N SER A 9 -19.76 33.09 13.67
CA SER A 9 -19.04 32.77 14.91
C SER A 9 -17.66 33.44 15.01
N GLY A 10 -16.88 33.45 13.93
CA GLY A 10 -15.56 34.09 13.92
C GLY A 10 -15.65 35.61 14.02
N ARG A 11 -16.66 36.23 13.39
CA ARG A 11 -16.92 37.69 13.52
C ARG A 11 -17.29 38.07 14.96
N CYS A 12 -18.08 37.26 15.64
CA CYS A 12 -18.37 37.42 17.07
C CYS A 12 -17.13 37.19 17.95
N GLY A 13 -16.28 36.20 17.62
CA GLY A 13 -15.02 35.95 18.31
C GLY A 13 -14.05 37.14 18.23
N PHE A 14 -13.92 37.77 17.06
CA PHE A 14 -13.12 38.98 16.90
C PHE A 14 -13.71 40.19 17.64
N ALA A 15 -15.04 40.33 17.67
CA ALA A 15 -15.70 41.38 18.45
C ALA A 15 -15.44 41.22 19.95
N LEU A 16 -15.54 40.00 20.48
CA LEU A 16 -15.23 39.69 21.87
C LEU A 16 -13.74 39.89 22.20
N LEU A 17 -12.85 39.53 21.28
CA LEU A 17 -11.42 39.79 21.45
C LEU A 17 -11.14 41.29 21.48
N ALA A 18 -11.76 42.08 20.60
CA ALA A 18 -11.62 43.53 20.58
C ALA A 18 -12.14 44.17 21.89
N THR A 19 -13.29 43.73 22.41
CA THR A 19 -13.79 44.23 23.70
C THR A 19 -12.85 43.85 24.84
N THR A 20 -12.28 42.65 24.81
CA THR A 20 -11.36 42.17 25.86
C THR A 20 -10.01 42.90 25.82
N VAL A 21 -9.52 43.26 24.65
CA VAL A 21 -8.23 43.96 24.49
C VAL A 21 -8.37 45.47 24.71
N VAL A 22 -9.53 46.07 24.42
CA VAL A 22 -9.71 47.53 24.52
C VAL A 22 -10.46 47.95 25.78
N ALA A 23 -11.63 47.36 26.06
CA ALA A 23 -12.49 47.82 27.16
C ALA A 23 -11.96 47.41 28.54
N LEU A 24 -11.37 46.22 28.65
CA LEU A 24 -10.88 45.66 29.90
C LEU A 24 -9.67 46.44 30.46
N PRO A 25 -8.66 46.84 29.65
CA PRO A 25 -7.59 47.70 30.13
C PRO A 25 -8.07 49.09 30.55
N ILE A 26 -9.01 49.69 29.80
CA ILE A 26 -9.60 50.99 30.16
C ILE A 26 -10.27 50.91 31.53
N ALA A 27 -11.00 49.83 31.82
CA ALA A 27 -11.67 49.61 33.11
C ALA A 27 -10.69 49.47 34.29
N VAL A 28 -9.48 48.95 34.06
CA VAL A 28 -8.42 48.89 35.07
C VAL A 28 -7.81 50.28 35.28
N PHE A 29 -7.54 51.03 34.21
CA PHE A 29 -6.99 52.39 34.32
C PHE A 29 -7.95 53.38 34.96
N THR A 30 -9.28 53.18 34.86
CA THR A 30 -10.28 54.00 35.56
C THR A 30 -10.55 53.54 36.99
N GLY A 31 -9.87 52.51 37.48
CA GLY A 31 -10.03 51.98 38.83
C GLY A 31 -11.35 51.24 39.07
N GLY A 32 -12.06 50.85 38.01
CA GLY A 32 -13.34 50.14 38.13
C GLY A 32 -13.20 48.67 38.51
N ILE A 33 -12.02 48.07 38.31
CA ILE A 33 -11.75 46.65 38.56
C ILE A 33 -10.34 46.49 39.12
N ASP A 34 -10.18 45.58 40.09
CA ASP A 34 -8.90 45.24 40.68
C ASP A 34 -8.04 44.37 39.75
N LEU A 35 -6.71 44.49 39.84
CA LEU A 35 -5.76 43.78 38.96
C LEU A 35 -5.96 42.24 38.89
N PRO A 36 -6.20 41.51 40.01
CA PRO A 36 -6.40 40.06 39.96
C PRO A 36 -7.72 39.68 39.26
N THR A 37 -8.76 40.51 39.38
CA THR A 37 -10.05 40.31 38.71
C THR A 37 -9.92 40.53 37.20
N PHE A 38 -9.15 41.52 36.77
CA PHE A 38 -8.82 41.74 35.36
C PHE A 38 -8.13 40.54 34.73
N LEU A 39 -7.09 39.98 35.38
CA LEU A 39 -6.36 38.83 34.85
C LEU A 39 -7.25 37.60 34.68
N SER A 40 -8.12 37.34 35.67
CA SER A 40 -9.01 36.18 35.66
C SER A 40 -10.07 36.29 34.56
N ILE A 41 -10.71 37.45 34.44
CA ILE A 41 -11.74 37.71 33.43
C ILE A 41 -11.11 37.78 32.03
N GLY A 42 -9.97 38.46 31.89
CA GLY A 42 -9.25 38.57 30.61
C GLY A 42 -8.77 37.22 30.08
N ALA A 43 -8.23 36.36 30.94
CA ALA A 43 -7.82 35.00 30.56
C ALA A 43 -9.02 34.17 30.09
N LEU A 44 -10.16 34.23 30.80
CA LEU A 44 -11.37 33.50 30.41
C LEU A 44 -11.89 33.95 29.03
N TRP A 45 -11.99 35.26 28.80
CA TRP A 45 -12.48 35.80 27.54
C TRP A 45 -11.52 35.58 26.36
N LEU A 46 -10.20 35.56 26.62
CA LEU A 46 -9.21 35.20 25.61
C LEU A 46 -9.35 33.74 25.17
N VAL A 47 -9.56 32.82 26.12
CA VAL A 47 -9.78 31.39 25.82
C VAL A 47 -11.06 31.20 25.01
N VAL A 48 -12.16 31.85 25.41
CA VAL A 48 -13.45 31.79 24.68
C VAL A 48 -13.31 32.37 23.27
N SER A 49 -12.64 33.50 23.12
CA SER A 49 -12.42 34.14 21.81
C SER A 49 -11.55 33.28 20.91
N ALA A 50 -10.47 32.70 21.43
CA ALA A 50 -9.62 31.78 20.70
C ALA A 50 -10.38 30.51 20.25
N ALA A 51 -11.21 29.94 21.13
CA ALA A 51 -12.04 28.79 20.78
C ALA A 51 -13.07 29.13 19.68
N MET A 52 -13.67 30.31 19.69
CA MET A 52 -14.62 30.74 18.65
C MET A 52 -13.95 31.07 17.31
N ILE A 53 -12.72 31.61 17.34
CA ILE A 53 -11.96 31.95 16.12
C ILE A 53 -11.36 30.71 15.48
N PHE A 54 -10.83 29.77 16.28
CA PHE A 54 -10.06 28.63 15.78
C PHE A 54 -10.82 27.28 15.82
N GLY A 55 -11.93 27.20 16.56
CA GLY A 55 -12.59 25.93 16.88
C GLY A 55 -13.23 25.20 15.70
N HIS A 56 -13.46 25.87 14.57
CA HIS A 56 -14.03 25.23 13.38
C HIS A 56 -12.97 24.88 12.32
N ASP A 57 -11.90 25.67 12.22
CA ASP A 57 -10.89 25.49 11.16
C ASP A 57 -9.73 24.57 11.57
N ILE A 58 -9.38 24.51 12.86
CA ILE A 58 -8.19 23.77 13.30
C ILE A 58 -8.50 22.30 13.56
N THR A 59 -9.57 21.98 14.27
CA THR A 59 -9.81 20.60 14.76
C THR A 59 -10.20 19.66 13.62
N GLU A 60 -11.19 20.00 12.80
CA GLU A 60 -11.66 19.09 11.76
C GLU A 60 -10.66 18.97 10.61
N ILE A 61 -10.21 20.08 10.01
CA ILE A 61 -9.38 20.03 8.79
C ILE A 61 -8.02 19.38 9.06
N THR A 62 -7.42 19.59 10.23
CA THR A 62 -6.13 18.96 10.55
C THR A 62 -6.28 17.49 10.92
N LEU A 63 -7.35 17.09 11.64
CA LEU A 63 -7.66 15.68 11.89
C LEU A 63 -7.91 14.92 10.59
N TRP A 64 -8.69 15.49 9.67
CA TRP A 64 -8.94 14.88 8.37
C TRP A 64 -7.66 14.76 7.53
N LYS A 65 -6.82 15.80 7.47
CA LYS A 65 -5.53 15.73 6.75
C LYS A 65 -4.57 14.71 7.37
N ALA A 66 -4.51 14.64 8.70
CA ALA A 66 -3.68 13.67 9.41
C ALA A 66 -4.18 12.22 9.20
N SER A 67 -5.51 11.99 9.26
CA SER A 67 -6.12 10.69 8.98
C SER A 67 -5.86 10.25 7.54
N ILE A 68 -6.14 11.11 6.56
CA ILE A 68 -5.93 10.79 5.13
C ILE A 68 -4.45 10.48 4.86
N LYS A 69 -3.51 11.24 5.43
CA LYS A 69 -2.08 10.96 5.25
C LYS A 69 -1.69 9.61 5.85
N ARG A 70 -2.23 9.26 7.03
CA ARG A 70 -2.00 7.98 7.68
C ARG A 70 -2.58 6.82 6.85
N ASP A 71 -3.83 6.97 6.39
CA ASP A 71 -4.53 5.92 5.63
C ASP A 71 -3.88 5.69 4.27
N VAL A 72 -3.43 6.76 3.58
CA VAL A 72 -2.67 6.65 2.33
C VAL A 72 -1.30 5.97 2.55
N THR A 73 -0.63 6.25 3.67
CA THR A 73 0.66 5.63 3.98
C THR A 73 0.49 4.14 4.27
N ALA A 74 -0.52 3.77 5.05
CA ALA A 74 -0.84 2.37 5.33
C ALA A 74 -1.23 1.60 4.06
N ALA A 75 -2.05 2.21 3.19
CA ALA A 75 -2.41 1.61 1.91
C ALA A 75 -1.22 1.42 0.97
N LYS A 76 -0.27 2.37 0.95
CA LYS A 76 0.98 2.24 0.19
C LYS A 76 1.86 1.12 0.73
N GLN A 77 2.06 1.06 2.03
CA GLN A 77 2.84 0.01 2.68
C GLN A 77 2.24 -1.38 2.41
N ALA A 78 0.92 -1.53 2.59
CA ALA A 78 0.24 -2.78 2.27
C ALA A 78 0.40 -3.18 0.80
N ARG A 79 0.34 -2.22 -0.12
CA ARG A 79 0.57 -2.48 -1.55
C ARG A 79 2.01 -2.93 -1.82
N GLU A 80 3.00 -2.26 -1.24
CA GLU A 80 4.41 -2.61 -1.38
C GLU A 80 4.71 -4.01 -0.81
N GLU A 81 4.14 -4.35 0.35
CA GLU A 81 4.25 -5.68 0.95
C GLU A 81 3.62 -6.76 0.06
N VAL A 82 2.43 -6.51 -0.50
CA VAL A 82 1.77 -7.44 -1.42
C VAL A 82 2.57 -7.62 -2.71
N GLU A 83 3.14 -6.54 -3.27
CA GLU A 83 4.01 -6.62 -4.44
C GLU A 83 5.27 -7.43 -4.14
N ALA A 84 5.90 -7.23 -2.97
CA ALA A 84 7.06 -8.00 -2.54
C ALA A 84 6.74 -9.50 -2.34
N ILE A 85 5.61 -9.83 -1.71
CA ILE A 85 5.14 -11.21 -1.54
C ILE A 85 4.88 -11.85 -2.90
N ARG A 86 4.20 -11.14 -3.81
CA ARG A 86 3.95 -11.63 -5.18
C ARG A 86 5.26 -11.97 -5.90
N ASP A 87 6.26 -11.11 -5.79
CA ASP A 87 7.55 -11.31 -6.46
C ASP A 87 8.34 -12.46 -5.83
N GLN A 88 8.24 -12.66 -4.51
CA GLN A 88 8.79 -13.85 -3.85
C GLN A 88 8.08 -15.12 -4.31
N ILE A 89 6.75 -15.12 -4.40
CA ILE A 89 5.98 -16.27 -4.91
C ILE A 89 6.41 -16.58 -6.34
N ARG A 90 6.58 -15.58 -7.21
CA ARG A 90 7.10 -15.79 -8.57
C ARG A 90 8.46 -16.47 -8.58
N LYS A 91 9.39 -16.03 -7.72
CA LYS A 91 10.73 -16.67 -7.62
C LYS A 91 10.64 -18.11 -7.15
N VAL A 92 9.85 -18.39 -6.12
CA VAL A 92 9.66 -19.76 -5.61
C VAL A 92 9.00 -20.63 -6.68
N SER A 93 7.95 -20.14 -7.34
CA SER A 93 7.29 -20.85 -8.44
C SER A 93 8.24 -21.13 -9.60
N ALA A 94 9.15 -20.20 -9.95
CA ALA A 94 10.16 -20.41 -10.99
C ALA A 94 11.04 -21.61 -10.66
N VAL A 95 11.60 -21.62 -9.45
CA VAL A 95 12.46 -22.70 -8.96
C VAL A 95 11.70 -24.03 -8.88
N THR A 96 10.46 -24.01 -8.39
CA THR A 96 9.62 -25.23 -8.33
C THR A 96 9.36 -25.80 -9.71
N VAL A 97 9.08 -24.96 -10.69
CA VAL A 97 8.84 -25.38 -12.07
C VAL A 97 10.11 -25.92 -12.69
N GLU A 98 11.24 -25.25 -12.52
CA GLU A 98 12.55 -25.71 -13.01
C GLU A 98 12.92 -27.07 -12.39
N ASN A 99 12.80 -27.23 -11.08
CA ASN A 99 13.04 -28.49 -10.38
C ASN A 99 12.11 -29.61 -10.87
N SER A 100 10.81 -29.29 -11.04
CA SER A 100 9.84 -30.25 -11.58
C SER A 100 10.20 -30.66 -12.99
N TYR A 101 10.73 -29.74 -13.79
CA TYR A 101 11.16 -30.01 -15.16
C TYR A 101 12.36 -30.94 -15.20
N ILE A 102 13.40 -30.62 -14.42
CA ILE A 102 14.62 -31.42 -14.31
C ILE A 102 14.26 -32.83 -13.84
N MET A 103 13.50 -32.97 -12.75
CA MET A 103 13.10 -34.29 -12.25
C MET A 103 12.30 -35.08 -13.28
N SER A 104 11.38 -34.44 -14.00
CA SER A 104 10.61 -35.12 -15.06
C SER A 104 11.51 -35.58 -16.20
N GLY A 105 12.47 -34.74 -16.60
CA GLY A 105 13.47 -35.05 -17.62
C GLY A 105 14.34 -36.24 -17.22
N GLU A 106 14.87 -36.24 -16.00
CA GLU A 106 15.67 -37.32 -15.45
C GLU A 106 14.89 -38.64 -15.38
N VAL A 107 13.61 -38.60 -14.97
CA VAL A 107 12.75 -39.79 -14.98
C VAL A 107 12.57 -40.32 -16.40
N LEU A 108 12.33 -39.45 -17.39
CA LEU A 108 12.19 -39.87 -18.78
C LEU A 108 13.50 -40.43 -19.35
N LEU A 109 14.65 -39.83 -19.02
CA LEU A 109 15.96 -40.36 -19.39
C LEU A 109 16.21 -41.74 -18.78
N LEU A 110 15.85 -41.94 -17.51
CA LEU A 110 16.00 -43.21 -16.81
C LEU A 110 15.08 -44.29 -17.41
N VAL A 111 13.84 -43.94 -17.74
CA VAL A 111 12.92 -44.81 -18.48
C VAL A 111 13.52 -45.21 -19.83
N LYS A 112 14.05 -44.25 -20.59
CA LYS A 112 14.70 -44.52 -21.87
C LYS A 112 15.87 -45.48 -21.72
N HIS A 113 16.74 -45.27 -20.73
CA HIS A 113 17.97 -46.04 -20.56
C HIS A 113 17.71 -47.47 -20.05
N LEU A 114 16.74 -47.65 -19.15
CA LEU A 114 16.45 -48.95 -18.53
C LEU A 114 15.40 -49.76 -19.28
N MET A 115 14.42 -49.10 -19.89
CA MET A 115 13.23 -49.74 -20.45
C MET A 115 13.09 -49.56 -21.97
N GLY A 116 13.98 -48.80 -22.61
CA GLY A 116 13.99 -48.59 -24.06
C GLY A 116 12.94 -47.58 -24.56
N ASP A 117 12.99 -47.30 -25.87
CA ASP A 117 12.23 -46.21 -26.50
C ASP A 117 10.71 -46.44 -26.53
N GLU A 118 10.22 -47.68 -26.61
CA GLU A 118 8.78 -47.98 -26.56
C GLU A 118 8.15 -47.56 -25.21
N ASN A 119 8.84 -47.86 -24.11
CA ASN A 119 8.38 -47.51 -22.77
C ASN A 119 8.52 -46.01 -22.49
N LEU A 120 9.44 -45.32 -23.17
CA LEU A 120 9.55 -43.86 -23.12
C LEU A 120 8.31 -43.18 -23.69
N GLU A 121 7.80 -43.63 -24.84
CA GLU A 121 6.60 -43.05 -25.43
C GLU A 121 5.36 -43.26 -24.55
N ILE A 122 5.24 -44.43 -23.91
CA ILE A 122 4.16 -44.72 -22.95
C ILE A 122 4.27 -43.80 -21.73
N ALA A 123 5.48 -43.65 -21.15
CA ALA A 123 5.71 -42.79 -20.00
C ALA A 123 5.41 -41.32 -20.31
N ARG A 124 5.87 -40.83 -21.48
CA ARG A 124 5.63 -39.46 -21.96
C ARG A 124 4.13 -39.19 -22.18
N ASN A 125 3.40 -40.19 -22.66
CA ASN A 125 1.96 -40.08 -22.92
C ASN A 125 1.08 -40.40 -21.71
N SER A 126 1.66 -40.79 -20.59
CA SER A 126 0.92 -41.11 -19.38
C SER A 126 0.07 -39.90 -18.91
N PRO A 127 -1.11 -40.15 -18.31
CA PRO A 127 -1.95 -39.06 -17.79
C PRO A 127 -1.23 -38.19 -16.77
N GLY A 128 -0.35 -38.79 -15.96
CA GLY A 128 0.47 -38.09 -14.98
C GLY A 128 1.43 -37.10 -15.64
N MET A 129 2.18 -37.53 -16.67
CA MET A 129 3.09 -36.62 -17.37
C MET A 129 2.36 -35.52 -18.13
N LYS A 130 1.25 -35.83 -18.79
CA LYS A 130 0.45 -34.80 -19.48
C LYS A 130 -0.05 -33.73 -18.51
N ARG A 131 -0.53 -34.13 -17.33
CA ARG A 131 -0.93 -33.19 -16.27
C ARG A 131 0.24 -32.39 -15.73
N LEU A 132 1.40 -33.02 -15.53
CA LEU A 132 2.59 -32.33 -15.05
C LEU A 132 3.03 -31.24 -16.04
N PHE A 133 3.15 -31.56 -17.33
CA PHE A 133 3.47 -30.56 -18.35
C PHE A 133 2.42 -29.44 -18.45
N ALA A 134 1.13 -29.77 -18.35
CA ALA A 134 0.06 -28.76 -18.35
C ALA A 134 0.16 -27.81 -17.14
N ASN A 135 0.32 -28.35 -15.93
CA ASN A 135 0.47 -27.56 -14.71
C ASN A 135 1.72 -26.67 -14.77
N MET A 136 2.83 -27.21 -15.23
CA MET A 136 4.07 -26.45 -15.40
C MET A 136 3.92 -25.31 -16.40
N ASN A 137 3.16 -25.52 -17.48
CA ASN A 137 2.90 -24.48 -18.46
C ASN A 137 2.10 -23.31 -17.86
N GLU A 138 1.09 -23.61 -17.02
CA GLU A 138 0.31 -22.59 -16.31
C GLU A 138 1.15 -21.84 -15.28
N VAL A 139 1.96 -22.54 -14.48
CA VAL A 139 2.84 -21.89 -13.50
C VAL A 139 3.91 -21.03 -14.19
N TRP A 140 4.42 -21.45 -15.35
CA TRP A 140 5.36 -20.64 -16.14
C TRP A 140 4.78 -19.28 -16.56
N LYS A 141 3.50 -19.22 -16.94
CA LYS A 141 2.83 -17.94 -17.29
C LYS A 141 2.77 -16.98 -16.09
N PHE A 142 2.71 -17.54 -14.88
CA PHE A 142 2.71 -16.74 -13.65
C PHE A 142 4.11 -16.21 -13.31
N VAL A 143 5.14 -17.03 -13.56
CA VAL A 143 6.55 -16.74 -13.30
C VAL A 143 7.09 -15.65 -14.22
N GLU A 144 6.89 -15.79 -15.53
CA GLU A 144 7.34 -14.83 -16.53
C GLU A 144 6.12 -14.24 -17.27
N PRO A 145 5.67 -13.03 -16.91
CA PRO A 145 4.49 -12.42 -17.49
C PRO A 145 4.70 -11.97 -18.94
N ASP A 146 5.95 -11.82 -19.40
CA ASP A 146 6.26 -11.57 -20.81
C ASP A 146 6.19 -12.88 -21.61
N PRO A 147 5.21 -13.05 -22.51
CA PRO A 147 5.03 -14.30 -23.26
C PRO A 147 6.23 -14.62 -24.15
N VAL A 148 6.97 -13.62 -24.65
CA VAL A 148 8.12 -13.83 -25.53
C VAL A 148 9.29 -14.39 -24.75
N LYS A 149 9.57 -13.81 -23.57
CA LYS A 149 10.65 -14.24 -22.69
C LYS A 149 10.37 -15.59 -22.04
N ALA A 150 9.11 -15.85 -21.68
CA ALA A 150 8.66 -17.15 -21.19
C ALA A 150 8.91 -18.25 -22.21
N GLU A 151 8.62 -18.01 -23.49
CA GLU A 151 8.82 -19.00 -24.55
C GLU A 151 10.31 -19.23 -24.85
N LEU A 152 11.14 -18.18 -24.81
CA LEU A 152 12.59 -18.31 -24.95
C LEU A 152 13.22 -19.17 -23.85
N LEU A 153 12.84 -18.93 -22.59
CA LEU A 153 13.30 -19.73 -21.45
C LEU A 153 12.85 -21.19 -21.58
N ARG A 154 11.60 -21.43 -22.01
CA ARG A 154 11.12 -22.79 -22.29
C ARG A 154 11.91 -23.46 -23.39
N GLN A 155 12.24 -22.76 -24.47
CA GLN A 155 13.03 -23.31 -25.58
C GLN A 155 14.47 -23.62 -25.15
N GLN A 156 15.11 -22.77 -24.35
CA GLN A 156 16.43 -23.04 -23.79
C GLN A 156 16.41 -24.32 -22.94
N VAL A 157 15.46 -24.39 -22.02
CA VAL A 157 15.31 -25.52 -21.11
C VAL A 157 14.90 -26.81 -21.84
N ARG A 158 14.10 -26.73 -22.92
CA ARG A 158 13.83 -27.87 -23.83
C ARG A 158 15.07 -28.34 -24.58
N LYS A 159 15.89 -27.40 -25.08
CA LYS A 159 17.15 -27.69 -25.77
C LYS A 159 18.17 -28.37 -24.87
N GLU A 160 18.35 -27.87 -23.64
CA GLU A 160 19.28 -28.45 -22.67
C GLU A 160 18.91 -29.89 -22.31
N LEU A 161 17.62 -30.23 -22.27
CA LEU A 161 17.14 -31.58 -22.03
C LEU A 161 16.98 -32.44 -23.29
N GLY A 162 17.37 -31.96 -24.46
CA GLY A 162 17.30 -32.72 -25.72
C GLY A 162 15.87 -33.05 -26.18
N MET A 163 14.87 -32.29 -25.74
CA MET A 163 13.49 -32.46 -26.20
C MET A 163 13.29 -31.72 -27.53
N LYS A 164 12.73 -32.41 -28.53
CA LYS A 164 12.35 -31.78 -29.81
C LYS A 164 11.16 -30.84 -29.60
N ASP A 165 11.25 -29.64 -30.14
CA ASP A 165 10.12 -28.73 -30.27
C ASP A 165 9.04 -29.43 -31.11
N GLN A 166 7.86 -29.63 -30.51
CA GLN A 166 6.64 -30.10 -31.18
C GLN A 166 5.78 -28.90 -31.52
#